data_AF-A0A951B5X5-F1
#
_entry.id   AF-A0A951B5X5-F1
#
_cell.length_a   1.000
_cell.length_b   1.000
_cell.length_c   1.000
_cell.angle_alpha   90.00
_cell.angle_beta   90.00
_cell.angle_gamma   90.00
#
_symmetry.space_group_name_H-M   'P 1'
#
loop_
_entity.id
_entity.type
_entity.pdbx_description
1 polymer ?
#
loop_
_entity_poly.entity_id
_entity_poly.type
_entity_poly.pdbx_seq_one_letter_code
_entity_poly.pdbx_strand_id
1 'polypeptide(L)'
;MISPSTDPAPLPRSYAMGTPAPETHILEGEHEAEIAVIGAGICGLSTALHLLELGREVTVLEAGEIGAGGSGRAFGLVVPYA
;
A
#
# COMPACT_ATOMS: atom_id res chain seq x y z
N MET A 1 21.53 -7.39 -6.00
CA MET A 1 20.72 -6.20 -5.59
C MET A 1 19.37 -6.76 -5.16
N ILE A 2 19.07 -6.77 -3.86
CA ILE A 2 17.78 -7.29 -3.37
C ILE A 2 16.71 -6.28 -3.81
N SER A 3 15.65 -6.75 -4.47
CA SER A 3 14.51 -5.89 -4.79
C SER A 3 13.92 -5.37 -3.46
N PRO A 4 13.58 -4.07 -3.35
CA PRO A 4 12.99 -3.52 -2.12
C PRO A 4 11.66 -4.21 -1.73
N SER A 5 11.04 -4.96 -2.64
CA SER A 5 9.87 -5.81 -2.38
C SER A 5 10.18 -7.17 -1.73
N THR A 6 11.45 -7.57 -1.65
CA THR A 6 11.89 -8.90 -1.17
C THR A 6 12.87 -8.80 0.00
N ASP A 7 13.08 -7.60 0.55
CA ASP A 7 13.96 -7.40 1.69
C ASP A 7 13.26 -7.90 2.97
N PRO A 8 13.77 -8.97 3.62
CA PRO A 8 13.16 -9.53 4.83
C PRO A 8 13.39 -8.67 6.07
N ALA A 9 14.19 -7.60 6.00
CA ALA A 9 14.46 -6.75 7.15
C ALA A 9 13.18 -5.99 7.58
N PRO A 10 12.82 -6.05 8.87
CA PRO A 10 11.63 -5.39 9.39
C PRO A 10 11.72 -3.87 9.18
N LEU A 11 10.57 -3.25 8.92
CA LEU A 11 10.49 -1.79 8.82
C LEU A 11 10.98 -1.14 10.14
N PRO A 12 11.64 0.03 10.09
CA PRO A 12 12.09 0.71 11.30
C PRO A 12 10.93 0.94 12.27
N ARG A 13 11.14 0.77 13.57
CA ARG A 13 10.09 0.93 14.60
C ARG A 13 9.33 2.26 14.55
N SER A 14 9.99 3.33 14.08
CA SER A 14 9.36 4.64 13.90
C SER A 14 8.20 4.64 12.90
N TYR A 15 8.15 3.68 11.96
CA TYR A 15 7.04 3.53 11.01
C TYR A 15 5.79 2.89 11.64
N ALA A 16 5.94 2.23 12.79
CA ALA A 16 4.84 1.68 13.58
C ALA A 16 4.32 2.66 14.65
N MET A 17 4.88 3.88 14.71
CA MET A 17 4.40 4.94 15.59
C MET A 17 3.25 5.67 14.89
N GLY A 18 2.02 5.29 15.20
CA GLY A 18 0.82 5.90 14.62
C GLY A 18 -0.45 5.12 14.91
N THR A 19 -1.52 5.43 14.18
CA THR A 19 -2.74 4.62 14.17
C THR A 19 -2.40 3.23 13.63
N PRO A 20 -2.86 2.14 14.29
CA PRO A 20 -2.69 0.79 13.75
C PRO A 20 -3.19 0.70 12.32
N ALA A 21 -2.48 -0.07 11.49
CA ALA A 21 -2.97 -0.39 10.16
C ALA A 21 -4.35 -1.06 10.28
N PRO A 22 -5.29 -0.80 9.34
CA PRO A 22 -6.56 -1.48 9.32
C PRO A 22 -6.34 -2.99 9.23
N GLU A 23 -7.23 -3.77 9.85
CA GLU A 23 -7.20 -5.22 9.69
C GLU A 23 -7.43 -5.58 8.22
N THR A 24 -6.60 -6.49 7.71
CA THR A 24 -6.71 -7.05 6.37
C THR A 24 -6.89 -8.56 6.47
N HIS A 25 -7.47 -9.15 5.42
CA HIS A 25 -7.69 -10.58 5.34
C HIS A 25 -7.10 -11.12 4.03
N ILE A 26 -6.63 -12.36 4.07
CA ILE A 26 -6.20 -13.06 2.86
C ILE A 26 -7.42 -13.21 1.95
N LEU A 27 -7.26 -12.84 0.69
CA LEU A 27 -8.29 -13.04 -0.33
C LEU A 27 -8.40 -14.54 -0.65
N GLU A 28 -9.59 -15.11 -0.49
CA GLU A 28 -9.86 -16.51 -0.78
C GLU A 28 -10.91 -16.64 -1.88
N GLY A 29 -10.66 -17.50 -2.87
CA GLY A 29 -11.62 -17.75 -3.95
C GLY A 29 -11.75 -16.58 -4.92
N GLU A 30 -12.96 -16.42 -5.48
CA GLU A 30 -13.27 -15.43 -6.50
C GLU A 30 -14.09 -14.28 -5.90
N HIS A 31 -13.69 -13.05 -6.21
CA HIS A 31 -14.37 -11.83 -5.78
C HIS A 31 -14.62 -10.91 -6.96
N GLU A 32 -15.79 -10.29 -6.99
CA GLU A 32 -16.11 -9.20 -7.91
C GLU A 32 -15.88 -7.86 -7.21
N ALA A 33 -15.35 -6.90 -7.95
CA ALA A 33 -15.16 -5.53 -7.49
C ALA A 33 -15.52 -4.58 -8.63
N GLU A 34 -16.13 -3.44 -8.30
CA GLU A 34 -16.36 -2.38 -9.29
C GLU A 34 -15.02 -1.89 -9.86
N ILE A 35 -14.05 -1.66 -8.99
CA ILE A 35 -12.67 -1.30 -9.34
C ILE A 35 -11.72 -2.06 -8.43
N ALA A 36 -10.78 -2.80 -9.04
CA ALA A 36 -9.69 -3.45 -8.34
C ALA A 36 -8.38 -2.67 -8.51
N VAL A 37 -7.72 -2.33 -7.41
CA VAL A 37 -6.39 -1.70 -7.39
C VAL A 37 -5.38 -2.74 -6.89
N ILE A 38 -4.34 -2.99 -7.70
CA ILE A 38 -3.28 -3.96 -7.37
C ILE A 38 -2.06 -3.21 -6.83
N GLY A 39 -1.74 -3.46 -5.56
CA GLY A 39 -0.62 -2.90 -4.81
C GLY A 39 -1.06 -1.87 -3.76
N ALA A 40 -0.80 -2.15 -2.47
CA ALA A 40 -1.09 -1.25 -1.35
C ALA A 40 0.13 -0.36 -0.99
N GLY A 41 0.79 0.18 -2.02
CA GLY A 41 1.80 1.23 -1.90
C GLY A 41 1.17 2.64 -1.93
N ILE A 42 2.02 3.68 -1.86
CA ILE A 42 1.54 5.08 -1.83
C ILE A 42 0.68 5.44 -3.04
N CYS A 43 1.06 5.00 -4.24
CA CYS A 43 0.30 5.26 -5.45
C CYS A 43 -1.04 4.53 -5.43
N GLY A 44 -1.07 3.24 -5.10
CA GLY A 44 -2.31 2.45 -5.09
C GLY A 44 -3.31 2.94 -4.06
N LEU A 45 -2.85 3.25 -2.84
CA LEU A 45 -3.72 3.82 -1.79
C LEU A 45 -4.20 5.22 -2.14
N SER A 46 -3.33 6.05 -2.73
CA SER A 46 -3.74 7.37 -3.23
C SER A 46 -4.80 7.25 -4.32
N THR A 47 -4.62 6.34 -5.28
CA THR A 47 -5.63 6.05 -6.31
C THR A 47 -6.96 5.61 -5.69
N ALA A 48 -6.94 4.67 -4.74
CA ALA A 48 -8.14 4.20 -4.06
C ALA A 48 -8.85 5.32 -3.30
N LEU A 49 -8.12 6.18 -2.59
CA LEU A 49 -8.67 7.34 -1.88
C LEU A 49 -9.42 8.28 -2.84
N HIS A 50 -8.78 8.68 -3.94
CA HIS A 50 -9.42 9.59 -4.89
C HIS A 50 -10.64 8.97 -5.60
N LEU A 51 -10.64 7.65 -5.81
CA LEU A 51 -11.81 6.94 -6.33
C LEU A 51 -12.96 6.90 -5.32
N LEU A 52 -12.66 6.68 -4.04
CA LEU A 52 -13.65 6.74 -2.95
C LEU A 52 -14.25 8.15 -2.82
N GLU A 53 -13.44 9.21 -2.95
CA GLU A 53 -13.91 10.60 -2.95
C GLU A 53 -14.85 10.90 -4.13
N LEU A 54 -14.70 10.19 -5.25
CA LEU A 54 -15.61 10.23 -6.39
C LEU A 54 -16.86 9.34 -6.22
N GLY A 55 -17.04 8.72 -5.05
CA GLY A 55 -18.19 7.86 -4.75
C GLY A 55 -18.14 6.49 -5.41
N ARG A 56 -16.95 5.99 -5.77
CA ARG A 56 -16.76 4.66 -6.38
C ARG A 56 -16.45 3.61 -5.33
N GLU A 57 -16.84 2.37 -5.57
CA GLU A 57 -16.42 1.24 -4.76
C GLU A 57 -15.05 0.71 -5.24
N VAL A 58 -14.12 0.50 -4.32
CA VAL A 58 -12.76 0.06 -4.65
C VAL A 58 -12.31 -1.05 -3.72
N THR A 59 -11.76 -2.11 -4.30
CA THR A 59 -11.02 -3.15 -3.58
C THR A 59 -9.53 -3.01 -3.87
N VAL A 60 -8.71 -2.96 -2.82
CA VAL A 60 -7.24 -2.93 -2.93
C VAL A 60 -6.69 -4.30 -2.56
N LEU A 61 -5.79 -4.83 -3.39
CA LEU A 61 -5.12 -6.11 -3.16
C LEU A 61 -3.61 -5.92 -3.07
N GLU A 62 -2.97 -6.55 -2.08
CA GLU A 62 -1.53 -6.53 -1.87
C GLU A 62 -1.03 -7.96 -1.61
N ALA A 63 0.17 -8.28 -2.10
CA ALA A 63 0.76 -9.61 -1.95
C ALA A 63 1.42 -9.80 -0.57
N GLY A 64 1.81 -8.72 0.09
CA GLY A 64 2.30 -8.69 1.47
C GLY A 64 1.48 -7.79 2.39
N GLU A 65 2.17 -7.09 3.28
CA GLU A 65 1.54 -6.08 4.15
C GLU A 65 1.42 -4.72 3.45
N ILE A 66 0.46 -3.91 3.91
CA ILE A 66 0.30 -2.53 3.43
C ILE A 66 1.63 -1.77 3.54
N GLY A 67 2.06 -1.19 2.43
CA GLY A 67 3.29 -0.41 2.37
C GLY A 67 4.60 -1.20 2.47
N ALA A 68 4.58 -2.54 2.50
CA ALA A 68 5.79 -3.37 2.68
C ALA A 68 6.86 -3.18 1.57
N GLY A 69 6.46 -2.72 0.39
CA GLY A 69 7.35 -2.46 -0.73
C GLY A 69 8.13 -1.14 -0.63
N GLY A 70 8.49 -0.57 -1.79
CA GLY A 70 9.31 0.64 -1.86
C GLY A 70 8.72 1.86 -1.12
N SER A 71 7.39 1.97 -1.05
CA SER A 71 6.71 3.10 -0.40
C SER A 71 6.96 3.16 1.12
N GLY A 72 6.93 2.04 1.84
CA GLY A 72 7.18 2.02 3.28
C GLY A 72 8.67 2.02 3.64
N ARG A 73 9.56 1.83 2.65
CA ARG A 73 11.03 1.84 2.84
C ARG A 73 11.71 3.10 2.32
N ALA A 74 10.97 3.98 1.64
CA ALA A 74 11.48 5.23 1.14
C ALA A 74 11.79 6.19 2.30
N PHE A 75 12.86 6.99 2.14
CA PHE A 75 13.22 8.04 3.10
C PHE A 75 12.16 9.16 3.20
N GLY A 76 11.26 9.26 2.21
CA GLY A 76 10.18 10.25 2.23
C GLY A 76 10.59 11.67 1.83
N LEU A 77 11.78 11.86 1.26
CA LEU A 77 12.19 13.15 0.72
C LEU A 77 11.37 13.48 -0.53
N VAL A 78 10.62 14.57 -0.47
CA VAL A 78 9.86 15.11 -1.60
C VAL A 78 10.46 16.44 -1.99
N VAL A 79 11.12 16.48 -3.15
CA VAL A 79 11.72 17.69 -3.71
C VAL A 79 11.39 17.77 -5.20
N PRO A 80 11.08 18.96 -5.75
CA PRO A 80 10.95 19.12 -7.19
C PRO A 80 12.29 18.84 -7.87
N TYR A 81 12.23 18.21 -9.03
CA TYR A 81 13.39 18.18 -9.91
C TYR A 81 13.50 19.56 -10.58
N ALA A 82 14.62 20.24 -10.39
CA ALA A 82 14.93 21.52 -11.04
C ALA A 82 15.71 21.30 -12.32
#